data_AF-A0A950T3B8-F1
#
_entry.id   AF-A0A950T3B8-F1
#
_cell.length_a   1.000
_cell.length_b   1.000
_cell.length_c   1.000
_cell.angle_alpha   90.00
_cell.angle_beta   90.00
_cell.angle_gamma   90.00
#
_symmetry.space_group_name_H-M   'P 1'
#
loop_
_entity.id
_entity.type
_entity.pdbx_description
1 polymer ?
#
loop_
_entity_poly.entity_id
_entity_poly.type
_entity_poly.pdbx_seq_one_letter_code
_entity_poly.pdbx_strand_id
1 'polypeptide(L)' 'MSEEPPLRRTLWMLEYDYQACRYLEPFYAVSREEAEHQARAWMEELPHQVIYVGMRPYPHGFVVQFGHGLKGSLP' A
#
# COMPACT_ATOMS: atom_id res chain seq x y z
N MET A 1 -24.63 3.82 19.68
CA MET A 1 -23.42 4.21 18.92
C MET A 1 -23.18 3.08 17.95
N SER A 2 -23.39 3.31 16.66
CA SER A 2 -23.09 2.30 15.64
C SER A 2 -21.59 2.31 15.43
N GLU A 3 -20.88 1.30 15.94
CA GLU A 3 -19.50 1.06 15.55
C GLU A 3 -19.53 0.57 14.10
N GLU A 4 -19.24 1.46 13.16
CA GLU A 4 -18.99 1.06 11.78
C GLU A 4 -17.82 0.05 11.79
N PRO A 5 -17.94 -1.09 11.09
CA PRO A 5 -16.87 -2.08 11.08
C PRO A 5 -15.59 -1.44 10.52
N PRO A 6 -14.42 -1.76 11.09
CA PRO A 6 -13.16 -1.19 10.62
C PRO A 6 -12.97 -1.53 9.14
N LEU A 7 -12.78 -0.49 8.32
CA LEU A 7 -12.56 -0.64 6.88
C LEU A 7 -11.37 -1.58 6.65
N ARG A 8 -11.61 -2.70 5.97
CA ARG A 8 -10.57 -3.67 5.64
C ARG A 8 -9.60 -3.04 4.64
N ARG A 9 -8.37 -2.78 5.08
CA ARG A 9 -7.29 -2.31 4.21
C ARG A 9 -6.67 -3.50 3.48
N THR A 10 -6.50 -3.36 2.18
CA THR A 10 -5.81 -4.32 1.30
C THR A 10 -4.39 -3.81 1.04
N LEU A 11 -3.43 -4.72 0.95
CA LEU A 11 -2.09 -4.37 0.51
C LEU A 11 -2.05 -4.33 -1.03
N TRP A 12 -1.72 -3.17 -1.55
CA TRP A 12 -1.46 -2.92 -2.96
C TRP A 12 0.05 -2.79 -3.18
N MET A 13 0.48 -3.13 -4.39
CA MET A 13 1.87 -3.03 -4.80
C MET A 13 1.96 -2.08 -5.98
N LEU A 14 2.67 -0.98 -5.78
CA LEU A 14 3.08 -0.07 -6.83
C LEU A 14 4.33 -0.63 -7.50
N GLU A 15 4.29 -0.80 -8.81
CA GLU A 15 5.43 -1.13 -9.65
C GLU A 15 5.78 0.09 -10.49
N TYR A 16 7.02 0.57 -10.39
CA TYR A 16 7.45 1.72 -11.16
C TYR A 16 8.90 1.66 -11.60
N ASP A 17 9.20 2.29 -12.73
CA ASP A 17 10.55 2.38 -13.27
C ASP A 17 11.17 3.75 -12.95
N TYR A 18 12.35 3.75 -12.35
CA TYR A 18 13.11 4.94 -11.93
C TYR A 18 14.61 4.74 -12.19
N GLN A 19 15.26 5.67 -12.90
CA GLN A 19 16.70 5.63 -13.22
C GLN A 19 17.18 4.27 -13.79
N ALA A 20 16.41 3.68 -14.72
CA ALA A 20 16.66 2.35 -15.32
C ALA A 20 16.55 1.14 -14.37
N CYS A 21 16.08 1.34 -13.15
CA CYS A 21 15.74 0.29 -12.20
C CYS A 21 14.22 0.18 -12.05
N ARG A 22 13.75 -1.05 -11.80
CA ARG A 22 12.36 -1.33 -11.46
C ARG A 22 12.21 -1.46 -9.95
N TYR A 23 11.23 -0.77 -9.39
CA TYR A 23 10.93 -0.72 -7.97
C TYR A 23 9.54 -1.26 -7.67
N LEU A 24 9.38 -1.79 -6.46
CA LEU A 24 8.14 -2.35 -5.94
C LEU A 24 7.89 -1.75 -4.56
N GLU A 25 6.83 -0.95 -4.42
CA GLU A 25 6.50 -0.24 -3.18
C GLU A 25 5.09 -0.61 -2.65
N PRO A 26 4.97 -1.01 -1.37
CA PRO A 26 3.70 -1.41 -0.76
C PRO A 26 2.83 -0.22 -0.32
N PHE A 27 1.52 -0.27 -0.59
CA PHE A 27 0.52 0.71 -0.16
C PHE A 27 -0.68 0.04 0.54
N TYR A 28 -1.02 0.48 1.75
CA TYR A 28 -2.20 0.01 2.48
C TYR A 28 -3.43 0.89 2.22
N ALA A 29 -4.39 0.36 1.47
CA ALA A 29 -5.57 1.10 1.05
C ALA A 29 -6.84 0.24 1.06
N VAL A 30 -7.97 0.85 1.36
CA VAL A 30 -9.29 0.20 1.36
C VAL A 30 -9.79 -0.06 -0.07
N SER A 31 -9.26 0.67 -1.06
CA SER A 31 -9.55 0.50 -2.48
C SER A 31 -8.32 0.72 -3.34
N ARG A 32 -8.39 0.29 -4.60
CA ARG A 32 -7.36 0.58 -5.62
C ARG A 32 -7.19 2.09 -5.83
N GLU A 33 -8.29 2.83 -5.86
CA GLU A 33 -8.29 4.27 -6.12
C GLU A 33 -7.56 5.04 -5.02
N GLU A 34 -7.76 4.64 -3.75
CA GLU A 34 -7.02 5.21 -2.62
C GLU A 34 -5.52 4.87 -2.72
N ALA A 35 -5.16 3.63 -3.10
CA ALA A 35 -3.76 3.26 -3.32
C ALA A 35 -3.12 4.10 -4.43
N GLU A 36 -3.82 4.30 -5.56
CA GLU A 36 -3.34 5.10 -6.67
C GLU A 36 -3.23 6.60 -6.30
N HIS A 37 -4.14 7.12 -5.48
CA HIS A 37 -4.03 8.48 -4.96
C HIS A 37 -2.80 8.64 -4.07
N GLN A 38 -2.58 7.73 -3.12
CA GLN A 38 -1.41 7.76 -2.25
C GLN A 38 -0.11 7.63 -3.06
N ALA A 39 -0.08 6.73 -4.03
CA ALA A 39 1.05 6.56 -4.93
C ALA A 39 1.34 7.83 -5.74
N ARG A 40 0.31 8.51 -6.28
CA ARG A 40 0.48 9.78 -7.00
C ARG A 40 1.08 10.87 -6.12
N ALA A 41 0.53 11.08 -4.92
CA ALA A 41 1.05 12.05 -3.98
C ALA A 41 2.52 11.78 -3.61
N TRP A 42 2.87 10.52 -3.38
CA TRP A 42 4.25 10.11 -3.11
C TRP A 42 5.18 10.33 -4.31
N MET A 43 4.72 10.03 -5.53
CA MET A 43 5.51 10.24 -6.75
C MET A 43 5.76 11.73 -7.05
N GLU A 44 4.86 12.63 -6.66
CA GLU A 44 5.06 14.09 -6.79
C GLU A 44 6.21 14.59 -5.92
N GLU A 45 6.57 13.87 -4.86
CA GLU A 45 7.73 14.19 -4.01
C GLU A 45 9.06 13.70 -4.59
N LEU A 46 9.03 12.83 -5.61
CA LEU A 46 10.24 12.29 -6.23
C LEU A 46 10.88 13.32 -7.18
N PRO A 47 12.20 13.53 -7.10
CA PRO A 47 12.88 14.56 -7.87
C PRO A 47 12.97 14.26 -9.37
N HIS A 48 12.58 13.07 -9.83
CA HIS A 48 12.69 12.65 -11.23
C HIS A 48 11.43 11.97 -11.76
N GLN A 49 11.36 11.92 -13.09
CA GLN A 49 10.22 11.44 -13.85
C GLN A 49 10.09 9.90 -13.76
N VAL A 50 9.07 9.44 -13.04
CA VAL A 50 8.64 8.04 -13.06
C VAL A 50 8.07 7.71 -14.45
N ILE A 51 8.58 6.66 -15.09
CA ILE A 51 8.30 6.35 -16.51
C ILE A 51 7.13 5.38 -16.67
N TYR A 52 6.96 4.47 -15.71
CA TYR A 52 5.91 3.46 -15.69
C TYR A 52 5.32 3.37 -14.30
N VAL A 53 4.00 3.22 -14.18
CA VAL A 53 3.27 3.11 -12.91
C VAL A 53 2.21 2.02 -13.09
N GLY A 54 2.43 0.87 -12.47
CA GLY A 54 1.46 -0.22 -12.38
C GLY A 54 0.98 -0.38 -10.94
N MET A 55 -0.33 -0.47 -10.71
CA MET A 55 -0.88 -0.80 -9.39
C MET A 55 -1.51 -2.19 -9.47
N ARG A 56 -1.04 -3.11 -8.64
CA ARG A 56 -1.57 -4.47 -8.58
C ARG A 56 -1.82 -4.93 -7.14
N PRO A 57 -2.79 -5.82 -6.91
CA PRO A 57 -2.90 -6.49 -5.62
C PRO A 57 -1.59 -7.21 -5.29
N TYR A 58 -1.13 -7.15 -4.04
CA TYR A 58 0.08 -7.84 -3.65
C TYR A 58 -0.10 -9.37 -3.80
N PRO A 59 0.76 -10.08 -4.54
CA PRO A 59 0.53 -11.47 -4.96
C PRO A 59 0.58 -12.47 -3.80
N HIS A 60 1.17 -12.13 -2.65
CA HIS A 60 1.26 -13.01 -1.49
C HIS A 60 0.06 -12.91 -0.53
N GLY A 61 -1.07 -12.38 -1.02
CA GLY A 61 -2.32 -12.39 -0.27
C GLY A 61 -2.33 -11.39 0.88
N PHE A 62 -3.54 -11.13 1.35
CA PHE A 62 -3.92 -10.21 2.42
C PHE A 62 -2.83 -10.00 3.48
N VAL A 63 -2.41 -8.75 3.68
CA VAL A 63 -1.76 -8.40 4.94
C VAL A 63 -2.84 -8.40 6.01
N VAL A 64 -2.58 -9.20 7.03
CA VAL A 64 -3.42 -9.40 8.20
C VAL A 64 -3.77 -8.04 8.82
N GLN A 65 -5.06 -7.84 9.04
CA GLN A 65 -5.61 -6.76 9.84
C GLN A 65 -4.93 -6.84 11.22
N PHE A 66 -3.99 -5.93 11.54
CA PHE A 66 -3.53 -5.75 12.91
C PHE A 66 -4.70 -5.19 13.72
N GLY A 67 -5.58 -6.09 14.15
CA GLY A 67 -6.48 -5.83 15.27
C GLY A 67 -5.63 -5.64 16.51
N HIS A 68 -5.85 -4.53 17.21
CA HIS A 68 -5.37 -4.28 18.56
C HIS A 68 -5.39 -5.57 19.40
N GLY A 69 -4.23 -6.02 19.89
CA GLY A 69 -4.19 -7.10 20.87
C GLY A 69 -2.95 -8.00 20.93
N LEU A 70 -1.72 -7.47 20.88
CA LEU A 70 -0.57 -8.22 21.40
C LEU A 70 -0.17 -7.66 22.77
N LYS A 71 -1.01 -7.94 23.77
CA LYS A 71 -0.51 -8.25 25.12
C LYS A 71 0.02 -9.68 25.04
N GLY A 72 1.32 -9.83 24.84
CA GLY A 72 1.92 -11.14 24.68
C GLY A 72 3.39 -10.99 24.33
N SER A 73 4.18 -10.72 25.36
CA SER A 73 5.63 -10.86 25.42
C SER A 73 6.14 -12.05 24.59
N LEU A 74 7.08 -11.77 23.69
CA LEU A 74 8.00 -12.79 23.17
C LEU A 74 9.16 -12.97 24.17
N PRO A 75 9.69 -14.21 24.31
CA PRO A 75 10.73 -14.57 25.26
C PRO A 75 12.08 -13.90 24.99
#